data_AF-A0A1F9L243-F1
#
_entry.id   AF-A0A1F9L243-F1
#
_cell.length_a   1.000
_cell.length_b   1.000
_cell.length_c   1.000
_cell.angle_alpha   90.00
_cell.angle_beta   90.00
_cell.angle_gamma   90.00
#
_symmetry.space_group_name_H-M   'P 1'
#
loop_
_entity.id
_entity.type
_entity.pdbx_description
1 polymer ?
#
loop_
_entity_poly.entity_id
_entity_poly.type
_entity_poly.pdbx_seq_one_letter_code
_entity_poly.pdbx_strand_id
1 'polypeptide(L)'
;MSTIQNNYIDSKRLASIRGIFFGAKNDIDGGYVFDLQRSISGELFGDFVAVAKAALADGYHTVASVLACAALEDVLKRYAVSKDLQVDGKTMEDVVNALKSKGLVSGAQKTLLAAMPKVRNAAMHADWDKLTPQDAGSVIGYVEQFLLVHF
;
A
#
# COMPACT_ATOMS: atom_id res chain seq x y z
N MET A 1 22.73 35.03 42.98
CA MET A 1 21.35 35.04 42.45
C MET A 1 21.23 34.45 41.03
N SER A 2 22.31 34.20 40.29
CA SER A 2 22.24 33.68 38.90
C SER A 2 22.09 32.14 38.79
N THR A 3 22.55 31.35 39.76
CA THR A 3 22.53 29.88 39.68
C THR A 3 21.14 29.26 39.84
N ILE A 4 20.26 29.88 40.65
CA ILE A 4 18.90 29.39 40.92
C ILE A 4 17.97 29.61 39.71
N GLN A 5 18.11 30.74 39.01
CA GLN A 5 17.36 31.00 37.78
C GLN A 5 17.77 30.04 36.66
N ASN A 6 19.06 29.68 36.57
CA ASN A 6 19.56 28.76 35.55
C ASN A 6 18.95 27.34 35.72
N ASN A 7 18.91 26.81 36.94
CA ASN A 7 18.28 25.51 37.24
C ASN A 7 16.76 25.49 36.96
N TYR A 8 16.07 26.63 37.14
CA TYR A 8 14.64 26.72 36.85
C TYR A 8 14.35 26.72 35.34
N ILE A 9 15.19 27.38 34.55
CA ILE A 9 15.10 27.37 33.08
C ILE A 9 15.45 25.98 32.53
N ASP A 10 16.48 25.33 33.06
CA ASP A 10 16.88 23.97 32.67
C ASP A 10 15.81 22.93 33.02
N SER A 11 15.17 23.03 34.20
CA SER A 11 14.09 22.11 34.58
C SER A 11 12.82 22.29 33.74
N LYS A 12 12.45 23.53 33.38
CA LYS A 12 11.37 23.78 32.41
C LYS A 12 11.69 23.21 31.03
N ARG A 13 12.91 23.41 30.54
CA ARG A 13 13.35 22.85 29.25
C ARG A 13 13.31 21.33 29.26
N LEU A 14 13.79 20.69 30.31
CA LEU A 14 13.71 19.23 30.49
C LEU A 14 12.26 18.74 30.53
N ALA A 15 11.37 19.44 31.23
CA ALA A 15 9.95 19.10 31.27
C ALA A 15 9.28 19.21 29.89
N SER A 16 9.60 20.26 29.13
CA SER A 16 9.10 20.43 27.76
C SER A 16 9.61 19.34 26.81
N ILE A 17 10.91 19.03 26.84
CA ILE A 17 11.50 17.96 26.04
C ILE A 17 10.87 16.61 26.40
N ARG A 18 10.71 16.33 27.70
CA ARG A 18 10.03 15.13 28.19
C ARG A 18 8.59 15.04 27.68
N GLY A 19 7.85 16.15 27.68
CA GLY A 19 6.50 16.22 27.13
C GLY A 19 6.45 15.88 25.64
N ILE A 20 7.39 16.40 24.85
CA ILE A 20 7.50 16.11 23.40
C ILE A 20 7.78 14.61 23.18
N PHE A 21 8.74 14.03 23.90
CA PHE A 21 9.06 12.60 23.79
C PHE A 21 7.91 11.70 24.26
N PHE A 22 7.17 12.08 25.31
CA PHE A 22 5.99 11.34 25.74
C PHE A 22 4.85 11.43 24.73
N GLY A 23 4.65 12.60 24.11
CA GLY A 23 3.71 12.77 23.00
C GLY A 23 4.07 11.83 21.85
N ALA A 24 5.31 11.90 21.35
CA ALA A 24 5.79 11.04 20.27
C ALA A 24 5.70 9.54 20.62
N LYS A 25 6.02 9.16 21.85
CA LYS A 25 5.86 7.78 22.32
C LYS A 25 4.40 7.36 22.33
N ASN A 26 3.49 8.19 22.83
CA ASN A 26 2.07 7.89 22.83
C ASN A 26 1.50 7.82 21.41
N ASP A 27 2.00 8.65 20.49
CA ASP A 27 1.59 8.62 19.08
C ASP A 27 2.03 7.32 18.39
N ILE A 28 3.23 6.82 18.72
CA ILE A 28 3.75 5.53 18.26
C ILE A 28 2.99 4.37 18.89
N ASP A 29 2.87 4.35 20.23
CA ASP A 29 2.20 3.29 20.99
C ASP A 29 0.71 3.21 20.65
N GLY A 30 0.09 4.36 20.34
CA GLY A 30 -1.30 4.48 19.90
C GLY A 30 -1.54 4.14 18.42
N GLY A 31 -0.48 3.87 17.65
CA GLY A 31 -0.58 3.44 16.25
C GLY A 31 -0.80 4.56 15.22
N TYR A 32 -0.87 5.83 15.64
CA TYR A 32 -1.21 6.97 14.78
C TYR A 32 -0.19 7.21 13.65
N VAL A 33 1.09 6.88 13.89
CA VAL A 33 2.14 6.96 12.84
C VAL A 33 1.88 5.95 11.72
N PHE A 34 1.43 4.74 12.07
CA PHE A 34 1.11 3.70 11.10
C PHE A 34 -0.17 4.00 10.33
N ASP A 35 -1.16 4.60 10.99
CA ASP A 35 -2.40 5.04 10.34
C ASP A 35 -2.14 6.17 9.34
N LEU A 36 -1.29 7.16 9.70
CA LEU A 36 -0.86 8.20 8.76
C LEU A 36 -0.15 7.62 7.54
N GLN A 37 0.76 6.65 7.74
CA GLN A 37 1.43 5.98 6.64
C GLN A 37 0.43 5.22 5.74
N ARG A 38 -0.60 4.58 6.31
CA ARG A 38 -1.67 3.93 5.55
C ARG A 38 -2.49 4.94 4.75
N SER A 39 -2.85 6.08 5.34
CA SER A 39 -3.59 7.15 4.65
C SER A 39 -2.83 7.72 3.45
N ILE A 40 -1.55 8.07 3.63
CA ILE A 40 -0.70 8.58 2.54
C ILE A 40 -0.53 7.53 1.43
N SER A 41 -0.39 6.27 1.82
CA SER A 41 -0.32 5.17 0.85
C SER A 41 -1.63 5.08 0.05
N GLY A 42 -2.79 5.10 0.72
CA GLY A 42 -4.11 5.08 0.09
C GLY A 42 -4.32 6.23 -0.91
N GLU A 43 -3.83 7.42 -0.61
CA GLU A 43 -3.93 8.60 -1.49
C GLU A 43 -3.11 8.42 -2.79
N LEU A 44 -1.83 8.00 -2.67
CA LEU A 44 -0.97 7.73 -3.83
C LEU A 44 -1.53 6.60 -4.72
N PHE A 45 -2.20 5.61 -4.12
CA PHE A 45 -2.83 4.54 -4.88
C PHE A 45 -4.12 4.95 -5.55
N GLY A 46 -4.90 5.82 -4.89
CA GLY A 46 -6.02 6.51 -5.51
C GLY A 46 -5.59 7.17 -6.81
N ASP A 47 -4.41 7.80 -6.83
CA ASP A 47 -3.87 8.43 -8.03
C ASP A 47 -3.51 7.42 -9.13
N PHE A 48 -2.80 6.33 -8.82
CA PHE A 48 -2.48 5.32 -9.85
C PHE A 48 -3.72 4.65 -10.43
N VAL A 49 -4.70 4.32 -9.58
CA VAL A 49 -5.97 3.72 -9.99
C VAL A 49 -6.80 4.73 -10.81
N ALA A 50 -6.84 6.00 -10.40
CA ALA A 50 -7.54 7.06 -11.13
C ALA A 50 -6.94 7.27 -12.53
N VAL A 51 -5.61 7.33 -12.64
CA VAL A 51 -4.93 7.47 -13.93
C VAL A 51 -5.13 6.21 -14.78
N ALA A 52 -5.09 5.01 -14.20
CA ALA A 52 -5.39 3.77 -14.92
C ALA A 52 -6.83 3.76 -15.47
N LYS A 53 -7.81 4.25 -14.70
CA LYS A 53 -9.20 4.37 -15.14
C LYS A 53 -9.38 5.37 -16.26
N ALA A 54 -8.74 6.54 -16.16
CA ALA A 54 -8.75 7.54 -17.22
C ALA A 54 -8.15 6.97 -18.53
N ALA A 55 -6.98 6.33 -18.44
CA ALA A 55 -6.35 5.69 -19.58
C ALA A 55 -7.24 4.60 -20.21
N LEU A 56 -7.93 3.79 -19.39
CA LEU A 56 -8.85 2.77 -19.88
C LEU A 56 -10.06 3.40 -20.58
N ALA A 57 -10.64 4.47 -20.01
CA ALA A 57 -11.75 5.19 -20.60
C ALA A 57 -11.40 5.82 -21.97
N ASP A 58 -10.16 6.27 -22.13
CA ASP A 58 -9.63 6.82 -23.38
C ASP A 58 -9.20 5.73 -24.39
N GLY A 59 -9.36 4.44 -24.05
CA GLY A 59 -9.02 3.31 -24.92
C GLY A 59 -7.57 2.81 -24.81
N TYR A 60 -6.76 3.44 -23.97
CA TYR A 60 -5.36 3.09 -23.73
C TYR A 60 -5.21 1.96 -22.69
N HIS A 61 -5.79 0.79 -23.00
CA HIS A 61 -5.83 -0.35 -22.09
C HIS A 61 -4.44 -0.91 -21.70
N THR A 62 -3.43 -0.80 -22.55
CA THR A 62 -2.05 -1.22 -22.22
C THR A 62 -1.43 -0.33 -21.15
N VAL A 63 -1.63 0.99 -21.26
CA VAL A 63 -1.22 1.99 -20.25
C VAL A 63 -1.98 1.73 -18.94
N ALA A 64 -3.29 1.54 -19.03
CA ALA A 64 -4.12 1.20 -17.87
C ALA A 64 -3.63 -0.08 -17.17
N SER A 65 -3.26 -1.12 -17.93
CA SER A 65 -2.75 -2.38 -17.39
C SER A 65 -1.44 -2.20 -16.65
N VAL A 66 -0.50 -1.42 -17.21
CA VAL A 66 0.79 -1.13 -16.55
C VAL A 66 0.57 -0.43 -15.21
N LEU A 67 -0.24 0.62 -15.18
CA LEU A 67 -0.51 1.40 -13.97
C LEU A 67 -1.26 0.56 -12.92
N ALA A 68 -2.30 -0.15 -13.34
CA ALA A 68 -3.11 -0.98 -12.44
C ALA A 68 -2.29 -2.14 -11.86
N CYS A 69 -1.44 -2.78 -12.65
CA CYS A 69 -0.58 -3.87 -12.18
C CYS A 69 0.54 -3.38 -11.24
N ALA A 70 1.08 -2.18 -11.47
CA ALA A 70 2.01 -1.55 -10.53
C ALA A 70 1.35 -1.26 -9.18
N ALA A 71 0.14 -0.69 -9.20
CA ALA A 71 -0.65 -0.46 -7.99
C ALA A 71 -0.99 -1.76 -7.27
N LEU A 72 -1.40 -2.80 -8.00
CA LEU A 72 -1.66 -4.13 -7.44
C LEU A 72 -0.44 -4.69 -6.71
N GLU A 73 0.74 -4.63 -7.34
CA GLU A 73 1.97 -5.17 -6.75
C GLU A 73 2.33 -4.48 -5.44
N ASP A 74 2.31 -3.15 -5.42
CA ASP A 74 2.65 -2.40 -4.22
C ASP A 74 1.63 -2.64 -3.09
N VAL A 75 0.33 -2.61 -3.41
CA VAL A 75 -0.74 -2.84 -2.43
C VAL A 75 -0.67 -4.23 -1.81
N LEU A 76 -0.47 -5.27 -2.62
CA LEU A 76 -0.36 -6.64 -2.11
C LEU A 76 0.90 -6.84 -1.25
N LYS A 77 2.04 -6.27 -1.67
CA LYS A 77 3.29 -6.36 -0.91
C LYS A 77 3.18 -5.64 0.43
N ARG A 78 2.63 -4.43 0.46
CA ARG A 78 2.40 -3.67 1.71
C ARG A 78 1.41 -4.38 2.62
N TYR A 79 0.31 -4.88 2.08
CA TYR A 79 -0.63 -5.64 2.88
C TYR A 79 0.01 -6.90 3.46
N ALA A 80 0.80 -7.64 2.68
CA ALA A 80 1.53 -8.79 3.17
C ALA A 80 2.50 -8.41 4.30
N VAL A 81 3.28 -7.34 4.14
CA VAL A 81 4.16 -6.80 5.20
C VAL A 81 3.36 -6.43 6.45
N SER A 82 2.19 -5.81 6.31
CA SER A 82 1.30 -5.47 7.44
C SER A 82 0.73 -6.68 8.18
N LYS A 83 0.86 -7.88 7.60
CA LYS A 83 0.46 -9.18 8.17
C LYS A 83 1.67 -10.06 8.51
N ASP A 84 2.83 -9.42 8.70
CA ASP A 84 4.09 -10.05 9.08
C ASP A 84 4.59 -11.10 8.07
N LEU A 85 4.26 -10.93 6.78
CA LEU A 85 4.79 -11.77 5.71
C LEU A 85 6.05 -11.15 5.11
N GLN A 86 7.11 -11.94 5.04
CA GLN A 86 8.33 -11.59 4.33
C GLN A 86 8.12 -11.78 2.83
N VAL A 87 7.95 -10.67 2.11
CA VAL A 87 7.66 -10.64 0.66
C VAL A 87 8.66 -9.81 -0.15
N ASP A 88 9.66 -9.23 0.51
CA ASP A 88 10.70 -8.48 -0.17
C ASP A 88 11.52 -9.38 -1.10
N GLY A 89 11.87 -8.86 -2.28
CA GLY A 89 12.54 -9.60 -3.35
C GLY A 89 11.75 -10.77 -3.96
N LYS A 90 10.51 -11.04 -3.50
CA LYS A 90 9.69 -12.14 -4.01
C LYS A 90 8.94 -11.77 -5.28
N THR A 91 8.67 -12.79 -6.10
CA THR A 91 7.84 -12.64 -7.31
C THR A 91 6.39 -12.35 -6.93
N MET A 92 5.63 -11.76 -7.85
CA MET A 92 4.19 -11.56 -7.64
C MET A 92 3.45 -12.86 -7.33
N GLU A 93 3.80 -13.96 -8.01
CA GLU A 93 3.20 -15.28 -7.73
C GLU A 93 3.46 -15.72 -6.29
N ASP A 94 4.67 -15.54 -5.78
CA ASP A 94 5.02 -15.88 -4.40
C ASP A 94 4.23 -15.04 -3.39
N VAL A 95 4.06 -13.74 -3.64
CA VAL A 95 3.26 -12.85 -2.79
C VAL A 95 1.81 -13.31 -2.76
N VAL A 96 1.21 -13.57 -3.93
CA VAL A 96 -0.17 -14.06 -4.05
C VAL A 96 -0.35 -15.40 -3.33
N ASN A 97 0.60 -16.31 -3.49
CA ASN A 97 0.56 -17.62 -2.84
C ASN A 97 0.68 -17.50 -1.32
N ALA A 98 1.54 -16.61 -0.80
CA ALA A 98 1.67 -16.35 0.63
C ALA A 98 0.38 -15.77 1.24
N LEU A 99 -0.26 -14.82 0.56
CA LEU A 99 -1.53 -14.23 0.99
C LEU A 99 -2.65 -15.29 1.03
N LYS A 100 -2.71 -16.15 0.00
CA LYS A 100 -3.69 -17.23 -0.11
C LYS A 100 -3.48 -18.33 0.92
N SER A 101 -2.23 -18.69 1.22
CA SER A 101 -1.90 -19.77 2.16
C SER A 101 -2.19 -19.36 3.61
N LYS A 102 -2.01 -18.08 3.96
CA LYS A 102 -2.42 -17.52 5.25
C LYS A 102 -3.92 -17.21 5.35
N GLY A 103 -4.70 -17.47 4.31
CA GLY A 103 -6.15 -17.21 4.31
C GLY A 103 -6.52 -15.72 4.35
N LEU A 104 -5.56 -14.83 4.02
CA LEU A 104 -5.77 -13.38 4.01
C LEU A 104 -6.61 -12.91 2.82
N VAL A 105 -6.75 -13.78 1.81
CA VAL A 105 -7.64 -13.60 0.66
C VAL A 105 -8.46 -14.88 0.50
N SER A 106 -9.78 -14.75 0.42
CA SER A 106 -10.73 -15.87 0.43
C SER A 106 -11.84 -15.74 -0.62
N GLY A 107 -12.59 -16.81 -0.84
CA GLY A 107 -13.75 -16.83 -1.73
C GLY A 107 -13.44 -16.36 -3.16
N ALA A 108 -14.30 -15.50 -3.71
CA ALA A 108 -14.19 -14.99 -5.08
C ALA A 108 -12.91 -14.16 -5.31
N GLN A 109 -12.45 -13.40 -4.30
CA GLN A 109 -11.22 -12.62 -4.37
C GLN A 109 -10.00 -13.52 -4.60
N LYS A 110 -9.96 -14.70 -3.98
CA LYS A 110 -8.85 -15.66 -4.13
C LYS A 110 -8.74 -16.19 -5.56
N THR A 111 -9.87 -16.44 -6.22
CA THR A 111 -9.91 -16.91 -7.61
C THR A 111 -9.50 -15.79 -8.56
N LEU A 112 -10.03 -14.58 -8.36
CA LEU A 112 -9.71 -13.42 -9.18
C LEU A 112 -8.22 -13.06 -9.09
N LEU A 113 -7.67 -13.01 -7.87
CA LEU A 113 -6.26 -12.73 -7.62
C LEU A 113 -5.33 -13.75 -8.28
N ALA A 114 -5.74 -15.01 -8.44
CA ALA A 114 -4.91 -16.05 -9.04
C ALA A 114 -4.62 -15.81 -10.53
N ALA A 115 -5.45 -15.03 -11.23
CA ALA A 115 -5.26 -14.71 -12.64
C ALA A 115 -4.35 -13.48 -12.86
N MET A 116 -4.23 -12.61 -11.85
CA MET A 116 -3.56 -11.32 -11.97
C MET A 116 -2.06 -11.38 -12.27
N PRO A 117 -1.26 -12.36 -11.78
CA PRO A 117 0.15 -12.45 -12.13
C PRO A 117 0.39 -12.57 -13.64
N LYS A 118 -0.49 -13.27 -14.36
CA LYS A 118 -0.41 -13.40 -15.82
C LYS A 118 -0.59 -12.05 -16.51
N VAL A 119 -1.59 -11.28 -16.11
CA VAL A 119 -1.86 -9.93 -16.65
C VAL A 119 -0.68 -9.00 -16.35
N ARG A 120 -0.20 -9.02 -15.10
CA ARG A 120 0.96 -8.23 -14.67
C ARG A 120 2.20 -8.57 -15.48
N ASN A 121 2.50 -9.85 -15.68
CA ASN A 121 3.68 -10.27 -16.44
C ASN A 121 3.58 -9.80 -17.89
N ALA A 122 2.42 -9.95 -18.54
CA ALA A 122 2.23 -9.42 -19.90
C ALA A 122 2.45 -7.90 -19.96
N ALA A 123 1.92 -7.14 -18.99
CA ALA A 123 2.12 -5.70 -18.92
C ALA A 123 3.57 -5.28 -18.67
N MET A 124 4.29 -5.95 -17.77
CA MET A 124 5.68 -5.59 -17.41
C MET A 124 6.72 -6.08 -18.43
N HIS A 125 6.36 -7.06 -19.26
CA HIS A 125 7.21 -7.57 -20.34
C HIS A 125 6.85 -7.05 -21.73
N ALA A 126 5.93 -6.08 -21.81
CA ALA A 126 5.48 -5.48 -23.06
C ALA A 126 4.83 -6.46 -24.07
N ASP A 127 4.20 -7.53 -23.56
CA ASP A 127 3.40 -8.48 -24.36
C ASP A 127 2.00 -7.92 -24.61
N TRP A 128 1.90 -6.82 -25.36
CA TRP A 128 0.66 -6.05 -25.53
C TRP A 128 -0.46 -6.83 -26.21
N ASP A 129 -0.11 -7.79 -27.06
CA ASP A 129 -1.03 -8.69 -27.76
C ASP A 129 -1.79 -9.63 -26.82
N LYS A 130 -1.28 -9.82 -25.59
CA LYS A 130 -1.90 -10.67 -24.57
C LYS A 130 -2.80 -9.90 -23.60
N LEU A 131 -2.92 -8.59 -23.75
CA LEU A 131 -3.70 -7.73 -22.86
C LEU A 131 -5.00 -7.28 -23.54
N THR A 132 -6.08 -7.32 -22.77
CA THR A 132 -7.38 -6.80 -23.20
C THR A 132 -7.85 -5.66 -22.28
N PRO A 133 -8.78 -4.81 -22.74
CA PRO A 133 -9.45 -3.85 -21.87
C PRO A 133 -10.10 -4.47 -20.63
N GLN A 134 -10.62 -5.70 -20.76
CA GLN A 134 -11.23 -6.46 -19.66
C GLN A 134 -10.18 -6.87 -18.62
N ASP A 135 -8.97 -7.22 -19.03
CA ASP A 135 -7.88 -7.54 -18.11
C ASP A 135 -7.51 -6.30 -17.28
N ALA A 136 -7.33 -5.15 -17.94
CA ALA A 136 -7.07 -3.88 -17.26
C ALA A 136 -8.18 -3.53 -16.26
N GLY A 137 -9.44 -3.58 -16.69
CA GLY A 137 -10.59 -3.30 -15.83
C GLY A 137 -10.72 -4.26 -14.64
N SER A 138 -10.39 -5.53 -14.85
CA SER A 138 -10.37 -6.54 -13.80
C SER A 138 -9.34 -6.23 -12.71
N VAL A 139 -8.10 -5.86 -13.11
CA VAL A 139 -7.05 -5.45 -12.16
C VAL A 139 -7.45 -4.19 -11.42
N ILE A 140 -7.93 -3.17 -12.13
CA ILE A 140 -8.40 -1.89 -11.53
C ILE A 140 -9.47 -2.16 -10.47
N GLY A 141 -10.53 -2.89 -10.82
CA GLY A 141 -11.62 -3.17 -9.91
C GLY A 141 -11.18 -4.00 -8.70
N TYR A 142 -10.24 -4.94 -8.89
CA TYR A 142 -9.65 -5.68 -7.78
C TYR A 142 -8.90 -4.74 -6.83
N VAL A 143 -8.02 -3.87 -7.36
CA VAL A 143 -7.22 -2.95 -6.54
C VAL A 143 -8.12 -1.98 -5.78
N GLU A 144 -9.13 -1.40 -6.43
CA GLU A 144 -10.12 -0.53 -5.76
C GLU A 144 -10.79 -1.23 -4.58
N GLN A 145 -11.33 -2.43 -4.83
CA GLN A 145 -12.00 -3.19 -3.79
C GLN A 145 -11.04 -3.59 -2.67
N PHE A 146 -9.80 -3.94 -3.00
CA PHE A 146 -8.80 -4.37 -2.04
C PHE A 146 -8.37 -3.22 -1.12
N LEU A 147 -8.16 -2.03 -1.70
CA LEU A 147 -7.89 -0.81 -0.94
C LEU A 147 -9.03 -0.53 0.03
N LEU A 148 -10.28 -0.50 -0.45
CA LEU A 148 -11.47 -0.24 0.38
C LEU A 148 -11.65 -1.18 1.58
N VAL A 149 -11.15 -2.42 1.49
CA VAL A 149 -11.34 -3.44 2.54
C VAL A 149 -10.16 -3.50 3.52
N HIS A 150 -8.96 -3.10 3.09
CA HIS A 150 -7.73 -3.35 3.85
C HIS A 150 -6.95 -2.09 4.23
N PHE A 151 -7.33 -0.92 3.72
CA PHE A 151 -6.72 0.39 3.96
C PHE A 151 -7.80 1.43 4.25
#